data_AF-N9QV68-F1
#
_entry.id   AF-N9QV68-F1
#
_cell.length_a   1.000
_cell.length_b   1.000
_cell.length_c   1.000
_cell.angle_alpha   90.00
_cell.angle_beta   90.00
_cell.angle_gamma   90.00
#
_symmetry.space_group_name_H-M   'P 1'
#
loop_
_entity.id
_entity.type
_entity.pdbx_description
1 polymer ?
#
loop_
_entity_poly.entity_id
_entity_poly.type
_entity_poly.pdbx_seq_one_letter_code
_entity_poly.pdbx_strand_id
1 'polypeptide(L)'
;MTIPQIKTPGTYLEVNINTQRTGLPDNRQRIIFITDDNQPTSNDGMPISIYDKAQADVVYGANSIAGRMISAAIKTNRFADVQCLGKTPA
;
A
#
# COMPACT_ATOMS: atom_id res chain seq x y z
N MET A 1 30.92 -11.90 -37.26
CA MET A 1 30.22 -11.01 -38.20
C MET A 1 29.75 -9.78 -37.43
N THR A 2 30.20 -8.60 -37.82
CA THR A 2 29.81 -7.32 -37.22
C THR A 2 28.47 -6.87 -37.81
N ILE A 3 27.51 -6.54 -36.95
CA ILE A 3 26.21 -6.01 -37.37
C ILE A 3 26.41 -4.57 -37.86
N PRO A 4 25.98 -4.20 -39.08
CA PRO A 4 26.14 -2.84 -39.58
C PRO A 4 25.28 -1.87 -38.78
N GLN A 5 25.88 -0.79 -38.26
CA GLN A 5 25.17 0.32 -37.65
C GLN A 5 24.53 1.16 -38.77
N ILE A 6 23.30 0.83 -39.16
CA ILE A 6 22.47 1.70 -40.01
C ILE A 6 22.08 2.92 -39.16
N LYS A 7 22.83 4.00 -39.31
CA LYS A 7 22.48 5.33 -38.81
C LYS A 7 21.89 6.13 -39.96
N THR A 8 20.57 6.12 -40.07
CA THR A 8 19.85 7.13 -40.86
C THR A 8 20.02 8.51 -40.19
N PRO A 9 20.05 9.62 -40.95
CA PRO A 9 20.15 10.95 -40.35
C PRO A 9 18.96 11.21 -39.41
N GLY A 10 19.24 11.48 -38.12
CA GLY A 10 18.23 11.74 -37.10
C GLY A 10 18.81 11.74 -35.69
N THR A 11 18.12 12.39 -34.74
CA THR A 11 18.50 12.36 -33.32
C THR A 11 18.03 11.05 -32.70
N TYR A 12 18.96 10.17 -32.38
CA TYR A 12 18.68 8.93 -31.67
C TYR A 12 18.62 9.20 -30.17
N LEU A 13 17.46 8.99 -29.55
CA LEU A 13 17.32 8.93 -28.11
C LEU A 13 17.45 7.46 -27.68
N GLU A 14 18.59 7.09 -27.11
CA GLU A 14 18.75 5.79 -26.47
C GLU A 14 18.07 5.83 -25.10
N VAL A 15 16.93 5.15 -24.98
CA VAL A 15 16.29 4.96 -23.68
C VAL A 15 16.85 3.69 -23.04
N ASN A 16 17.35 3.81 -21.81
CA ASN A 16 17.82 2.64 -21.06
C ASN A 16 16.62 1.76 -20.66
N ILE A 17 16.41 0.67 -21.39
CA ILE A 17 15.33 -0.30 -21.13
C ILE A 17 15.55 -1.10 -19.84
N ASN A 18 16.75 -1.10 -19.25
CA ASN A 18 16.97 -1.76 -17.96
C ASN A 18 16.21 -1.06 -16.81
N THR A 19 15.91 0.23 -16.97
CA THR A 19 15.17 1.02 -15.96
C THR A 19 13.65 0.92 -16.12
N GLN A 20 13.15 0.56 -17.31
CA GLN A 20 11.73 0.25 -17.51
C GLN A 20 11.44 -1.19 -17.07
N ARG A 21 11.23 -1.35 -15.77
CA ARG A 21 10.66 -2.58 -15.20
C ARG A 21 9.15 -2.62 -15.45
N THR A 22 8.71 -2.46 -16.70
CA THR A 22 7.32 -2.61 -17.14
C THR A 22 7.02 -4.10 -17.26
N GLY A 23 6.68 -4.73 -16.13
CA GLY A 23 6.37 -6.17 -16.12
C GLY A 23 6.51 -6.86 -14.78
N LEU A 24 6.96 -6.18 -13.72
CA LEU A 24 6.81 -6.76 -12.40
C LEU A 24 5.33 -6.75 -12.00
N PRO A 25 4.74 -7.90 -11.60
CA PRO A 25 3.39 -7.93 -11.06
C PRO A 25 3.27 -6.91 -9.93
N ASP A 26 2.14 -6.20 -9.91
CA ASP A 26 1.77 -5.30 -8.83
C ASP A 26 1.86 -6.07 -7.50
N ASN A 27 2.75 -5.64 -6.61
CA ASN A 27 2.98 -6.29 -5.33
C ASN A 27 1.88 -5.86 -4.35
N ARG A 28 0.68 -6.41 -4.54
CA ARG A 28 -0.48 -6.18 -3.67
C ARG A 28 -0.27 -6.89 -2.34
N GLN A 29 0.39 -6.18 -1.44
CA GLN A 29 0.58 -6.61 -0.07
C GLN A 29 -0.73 -6.39 0.70
N ARG A 30 -1.29 -7.48 1.22
CA ARG A 30 -2.37 -7.42 2.20
C ARG A 30 -1.78 -7.53 3.60
N ILE A 31 -2.12 -6.61 4.48
CA ILE A 31 -1.58 -6.48 5.82
C ILE A 31 -2.74 -6.41 6.80
N ILE A 32 -2.65 -7.16 7.90
CA ILE A 32 -3.61 -7.09 9.00
C ILE A 32 -2.89 -6.52 10.23
N PHE A 33 -3.39 -5.40 10.74
CA PHE A 33 -2.95 -4.82 12.01
C PHE A 33 -3.83 -5.33 13.14
N ILE A 34 -3.21 -5.97 14.13
CA ILE A 34 -3.86 -6.35 15.38
C ILE A 34 -3.46 -5.29 16.41
N THR A 35 -4.44 -4.64 17.02
CA THR A 35 -4.25 -3.50 17.91
C THR A 35 -5.07 -3.67 19.19
N ASP A 36 -4.63 -3.01 20.26
CA ASP A 36 -5.38 -2.97 21.53
C ASP A 36 -6.57 -1.99 21.51
N ASP A 37 -6.83 -1.34 20.36
CA ASP A 37 -7.98 -0.45 20.19
C ASP A 37 -9.29 -1.23 20.30
N ASN A 38 -10.37 -0.58 20.73
CA ASN A 38 -11.67 -1.24 20.85
C ASN A 38 -12.25 -1.55 19.48
N GLN A 39 -12.59 -2.82 19.23
CA GLN A 39 -13.22 -3.21 17.97
C GLN A 39 -14.66 -2.66 17.92
N PRO A 40 -15.08 -2.05 16.80
CA PRO A 40 -16.47 -1.66 16.61
C PRO A 40 -17.39 -2.87 16.75
N THR A 41 -18.42 -2.73 17.57
CA THR A 41 -19.41 -3.80 17.84
C THR A 41 -20.18 -4.22 16.60
N SER A 42 -20.22 -3.37 15.57
CA SER A 42 -20.87 -3.67 14.29
C SER A 42 -20.19 -4.76 13.47
N ASN A 43 -18.94 -5.12 13.79
CA ASN A 43 -18.14 -6.02 12.95
C ASN A 43 -17.86 -7.40 13.56
N ASP A 44 -18.41 -7.77 14.72
CA ASP A 44 -18.34 -9.14 15.27
C ASP A 44 -16.93 -9.78 15.26
N GLY A 45 -15.88 -8.96 15.45
CA GLY A 45 -14.49 -9.43 15.41
C GLY A 45 -13.92 -9.70 14.01
N MET A 46 -14.59 -9.28 12.94
CA MET A 46 -14.05 -9.30 11.58
C MET A 46 -13.12 -8.11 11.32
N PRO A 47 -11.97 -8.32 10.64
CA PRO A 47 -11.08 -7.25 10.26
C PRO A 47 -11.78 -6.20 9.39
N ILE A 48 -11.50 -4.93 9.65
CA ILE A 48 -12.08 -3.79 8.94
C ILE A 48 -11.06 -3.24 7.97
N SER A 49 -11.42 -3.09 6.70
CA SER A 49 -10.53 -2.46 5.72
C SER A 49 -10.47 -0.96 5.96
N ILE A 50 -9.26 -0.43 6.13
CA ILE A 50 -9.02 0.99 6.40
C ILE A 50 -8.04 1.56 5.38
N TYR A 51 -8.42 2.66 4.74
CA TYR A 51 -7.66 3.25 3.64
C TYR A 51 -6.95 4.55 3.99
N ASP A 52 -7.36 5.23 5.06
CA ASP A 52 -6.75 6.47 5.50
C ASP A 52 -6.86 6.66 7.01
N LYS A 53 -6.15 7.68 7.51
CA LYS A 53 -6.17 8.02 8.93
C LYS A 53 -7.55 8.52 9.38
N ALA A 54 -8.27 9.27 8.55
CA ALA A 54 -9.55 9.86 8.93
C ALA A 54 -10.60 8.78 9.19
N GLN A 55 -10.64 7.75 8.35
CA GLN A 55 -11.46 6.56 8.49
C GLN A 55 -11.08 5.80 9.76
N ALA A 56 -9.78 5.65 10.06
CA ALA A 56 -9.35 5.03 11.32
C ALA A 56 -9.77 5.82 12.55
N ASP A 57 -9.68 7.15 12.51
CA ASP A 57 -10.10 8.01 13.62
C ASP A 57 -11.63 7.96 13.84
N VAL A 58 -12.43 7.72 12.79
CA VAL A 58 -13.88 7.52 12.89
C VAL A 58 -14.22 6.14 13.48
N VAL A 59 -13.49 5.10 13.07
CA VAL A 59 -13.79 3.70 13.44
C VAL A 59 -13.27 3.35 14.84
N TYR A 60 -12.02 3.70 15.13
CA TYR A 60 -11.32 3.34 16.37
C TYR A 60 -11.15 4.52 17.34
N GLY A 61 -11.56 5.73 16.94
CA GLY A 61 -11.41 6.94 17.73
C GLY A 61 -10.12 7.73 17.40
N ALA A 62 -10.16 9.02 17.74
CA ALA A 62 -9.07 9.95 17.45
C ALA A 62 -7.75 9.50 18.10
N ASN A 63 -6.66 9.49 17.32
CA ASN A 63 -5.32 9.09 17.77
C ASN A 63 -5.20 7.61 18.23
N SER A 64 -6.08 6.74 17.73
CA SER A 64 -5.98 5.28 17.87
C SER A 64 -4.62 4.72 17.42
N ILE A 65 -4.29 3.52 17.88
CA ILE A 65 -3.09 2.80 17.42
C ILE A 65 -3.26 2.44 15.94
N ALA A 66 -4.44 1.97 15.54
CA ALA A 66 -4.83 1.71 14.15
C ALA A 66 -4.58 2.92 13.24
N GLY A 67 -5.00 4.13 13.66
CA GLY A 67 -4.80 5.37 12.91
C GLY A 67 -3.32 5.76 12.71
N ARG A 68 -2.47 5.45 13.69
CA ARG A 68 -1.01 5.65 13.60
C ARG A 68 -0.35 4.62 12.68
N MET A 69 -0.76 3.36 12.78
CA MET A 69 -0.24 2.26 11.97
C MET A 69 -0.59 2.44 10.48
N ILE A 70 -1.83 2.81 10.14
CA ILE A 70 -2.22 3.09 8.75
C ILE A 70 -1.44 4.28 8.17
N SER A 71 -1.23 5.34 8.97
CA SER A 71 -0.46 6.51 8.53
C SER A 71 0.98 6.14 8.20
N ALA A 72 1.60 5.28 9.02
CA ALA A 72 2.94 4.77 8.74
C ALA A 72 2.97 3.87 7.52
N ALA A 73 1.99 2.96 7.38
CA ALA A 73 1.89 2.00 6.27
C ALA A 73 1.71 2.68 4.90
N ILE A 74 0.82 3.68 4.81
CA ILE A 74 0.60 4.44 3.58
C ILE A 74 1.84 5.25 3.20
N LYS A 75 2.57 5.77 4.19
CA LYS A 75 3.81 6.51 3.97
C LYS A 75 4.93 5.63 3.37
N THR A 76 4.99 4.35 3.75
CA THR A 76 5.96 3.40 3.18
C THR A 76 5.49 2.80 1.87
N ASN A 77 4.22 2.44 1.74
CA ASN A 77 3.63 1.88 0.53
C ASN A 77 2.18 2.34 0.35
N ARG A 78 1.96 3.22 -0.64
CA ARG A 78 0.63 3.77 -0.95
C ARG A 78 -0.38 2.72 -1.44
N PHE A 79 0.09 1.58 -1.94
CA PHE A 79 -0.75 0.50 -2.47
C PHE A 79 -0.93 -0.67 -1.50
N ALA A 80 -0.56 -0.49 -0.23
CA ALA A 80 -0.81 -1.50 0.80
C ALA A 80 -2.31 -1.61 1.06
N ASP A 81 -2.84 -2.83 1.00
CA ASP A 81 -4.21 -3.15 1.38
C ASP A 81 -4.21 -3.51 2.87
N VAL A 82 -4.76 -2.63 3.69
CA VAL A 82 -4.66 -2.71 5.15
C VAL A 82 -6.02 -3.02 5.77
N GLN A 83 -6.01 -4.01 6.64
CA GLN A 83 -7.13 -4.33 7.51
C GLN A 83 -6.72 -4.16 8.98
N CYS A 84 -7.65 -3.72 9.81
CA CYS A 84 -7.43 -3.54 11.24
C CYS A 84 -8.37 -4.45 12.04
N LEU A 85 -7.83 -5.03 13.10
CA LEU A 85 -8.54 -5.81 14.09
C LEU A 85 -8.19 -5.28 15.48
N GLY A 86 -9.20 -4.76 16.17
CA GLY A 86 -9.12 -4.34 17.56
C GLY A 86 -9.47 -5.47 18.51
N LYS A 87 -9.33 -5.18 19.80
CA LYS A 87 -9.77 -6.04 20.89
C LYS A 87 -11.29 -5.99 21.01
N THR A 88 -11.94 -7.14 21.14
CA THR A 88 -13.38 -7.19 21.43
C THR A 88 -13.64 -6.56 22.80
N PRO A 89 -14.59 -5.61 22.92
CA PRO A 89 -15.00 -5.09 24.23
C PRO A 89 -15.53 -6.25 25.07
N ALA A 90 -15.06 -6.34 26.31
CA ALA A 90 -15.53 -7.30 27.31
C ALA A 90 -16.91 -6.92 27.84
#